data_AF-A0A8H9IFR6-F1
#
_entry.id   AF-A0A8H9IFR6-F1
#
_cell.length_a   1.000
_cell.length_b   1.000
_cell.length_c   1.000
_cell.angle_alpha   90.00
_cell.angle_beta   90.00
_cell.angle_gamma   90.00
#
_symmetry.space_group_name_H-M   'P 1'
#
loop_
_entity.id
_entity.type
_entity.pdbx_description
1 polymer ?
#
loop_
_entity_poly.entity_id
_entity_poly.type
_entity_poly.pdbx_seq_one_letter_code
_entity_poly.pdbx_strand_id
1 'polypeptide(L)'
;MRIGARGRIKSLLDAEGQTEIGSNTRPMDPLKFRDSRKYTERVAEAAKQTGETEAMVVMSGTILSVPAVVACFEFEYMAGSMGSVVGERFTRGVQAAIANRSPFICVAASGGARMQESLFSLMQMAKTNAILAELAEAGLPFISILTDPTMGGVSASFAFMGDVVIAEPNALIGFAGPRVIEQTVREKLPEGFQRAEFLLEKGAIDMVVDRRELQRKLAELLALLTRQPAEAVSRHP
;
A
#
# COMPACT_ATOMS: atom_id res chain seq x y z
N MET A 1 16.64 2.99 -5.51
CA MET A 1 16.26 1.81 -6.32
C MET A 1 14.91 1.29 -5.83
N ARG A 2 13.96 1.01 -6.75
CA ARG A 2 12.65 0.45 -6.40
C ARG A 2 12.80 -0.98 -5.88
N ILE A 3 11.91 -1.37 -4.97
CA ILE A 3 11.87 -2.70 -4.37
C ILE A 3 10.50 -3.30 -4.68
N GLY A 4 10.46 -4.53 -5.18
CA GLY A 4 9.21 -5.23 -5.46
C GLY A 4 8.47 -5.62 -4.19
N ALA A 5 7.19 -5.99 -4.31
CA ALA A 5 6.29 -6.29 -3.21
C ALA A 5 6.85 -7.39 -2.28
N ARG A 6 7.29 -8.53 -2.82
CA ARG A 6 7.88 -9.61 -1.99
C ARG A 6 9.20 -9.21 -1.36
N GLY A 7 10.04 -8.46 -2.08
CA GLY A 7 11.27 -7.91 -1.53
C GLY A 7 10.99 -7.00 -0.34
N ARG A 8 9.95 -6.15 -0.44
CA ARG A 8 9.48 -5.30 0.65
C ARG A 8 8.99 -6.12 1.83
N ILE A 9 8.12 -7.11 1.60
CA ILE A 9 7.59 -7.95 2.66
C ILE A 9 8.73 -8.66 3.39
N LYS A 10 9.70 -9.23 2.66
CA LYS A 10 10.89 -9.86 3.25
C LYS A 10 11.74 -8.91 4.09
N SER A 11 11.75 -7.62 3.77
CA SER A 11 12.47 -6.61 4.57
C SER A 11 11.74 -6.17 5.84
N LEU A 12 10.43 -6.45 5.94
CA LEU A 12 9.59 -6.04 7.06
C LEU A 12 9.24 -7.22 7.97
N LEU A 13 8.73 -8.32 7.42
CA LEU A 13 8.34 -9.50 8.17
C LEU A 13 9.55 -10.38 8.52
N ASP A 14 9.48 -11.02 9.69
CA ASP A 14 10.37 -12.09 10.10
C ASP A 14 10.21 -13.30 9.15
N ALA A 15 11.28 -14.07 8.95
CA ALA A 15 11.31 -15.09 7.89
C ALA A 15 10.37 -16.29 8.13
N GLU A 16 10.05 -16.58 9.38
CA GLU A 16 9.20 -17.71 9.78
C GLU A 16 7.75 -17.27 10.03
N GLY A 17 6.81 -18.22 9.98
CA GLY A 17 5.41 -17.96 10.29
C GLY A 17 4.64 -17.11 9.27
N GLN A 18 5.22 -16.88 8.09
CA GLN A 18 4.56 -16.12 7.02
C GLN A 18 3.44 -16.93 6.36
N THR A 19 2.28 -16.31 6.13
CA THR A 19 1.19 -16.91 5.35
C THR A 19 0.67 -15.89 4.33
N GLU A 20 0.62 -16.27 3.06
CA GLU A 20 0.13 -15.40 1.99
C GLU A 20 -1.41 -15.41 1.92
N ILE A 21 -2.01 -14.23 1.82
CA ILE A 21 -3.47 -14.02 1.85
C ILE A 21 -3.96 -13.62 0.45
N GLY A 22 -5.01 -14.29 -0.03
CA GLY A 22 -5.65 -13.95 -1.31
C GLY A 22 -4.81 -14.30 -2.55
N SER A 23 -3.82 -15.18 -2.41
CA SER A 23 -2.93 -15.65 -3.48
C SER A 23 -3.66 -16.41 -4.60
N ASN A 24 -4.92 -16.81 -4.39
CA ASN A 24 -5.80 -17.44 -5.37
C ASN A 24 -6.74 -16.47 -6.10
N THR A 25 -6.84 -15.21 -5.67
CA THR A 25 -7.64 -14.19 -6.37
C THR A 25 -6.94 -13.79 -7.67
N ARG A 26 -7.68 -13.80 -8.79
CA ARG A 26 -7.16 -13.53 -10.14
C ARG A 26 -7.98 -12.45 -10.84
N PRO A 27 -7.35 -11.64 -11.72
CA PRO A 27 -8.07 -10.64 -12.49
C PRO A 27 -8.99 -11.29 -13.51
N MET A 28 -10.11 -10.63 -13.78
CA MET A 28 -11.05 -10.98 -14.85
C MET A 28 -11.27 -9.75 -15.74
N ASP A 29 -11.75 -9.98 -16.97
CA ASP A 29 -12.07 -8.90 -17.92
C ASP A 29 -13.58 -8.86 -18.23
N PRO A 30 -14.42 -8.42 -17.27
CA PRO A 30 -15.88 -8.38 -17.47
C PRO A 30 -16.29 -7.35 -18.53
N LEU A 31 -15.47 -6.32 -18.74
CA LEU A 31 -15.72 -5.25 -19.70
C LEU A 31 -15.26 -5.59 -21.12
N LYS A 32 -14.53 -6.71 -21.30
CA LYS A 32 -13.85 -7.08 -22.55
C LYS A 32 -13.01 -5.90 -23.08
N PHE A 33 -12.31 -5.22 -22.17
CA PHE A 33 -11.69 -3.94 -22.43
C PHE A 33 -10.55 -4.07 -23.45
N ARG A 34 -10.51 -3.14 -24.41
CA ARG A 34 -9.47 -3.04 -25.42
C ARG A 34 -9.16 -1.59 -25.74
N ASP A 35 -7.88 -1.25 -25.67
CA ASP A 35 -7.32 -0.02 -26.22
C ASP A 35 -6.39 -0.36 -27.39
N SER A 36 -5.15 0.14 -27.39
CA SER A 36 -4.10 -0.36 -28.28
C SER A 36 -3.87 -1.87 -28.12
N ARG A 37 -4.15 -2.44 -26.93
CA ARG A 37 -4.03 -3.87 -26.63
C ARG A 37 -5.21 -4.35 -25.77
N LYS A 38 -5.43 -5.66 -25.71
CA LYS A 38 -6.47 -6.23 -24.83
C LYS A 38 -6.04 -6.14 -23.37
N TYR A 39 -6.97 -5.97 -22.44
CA TYR A 39 -6.65 -5.96 -21.01
C TYR A 39 -5.96 -7.27 -20.58
N THR A 40 -6.46 -8.42 -21.03
CA THR A 40 -5.87 -9.73 -20.72
C THR A 40 -4.42 -9.88 -21.18
N GLU A 41 -4.02 -9.24 -22.27
CA GLU A 41 -2.63 -9.24 -22.74
C GLU A 41 -1.72 -8.41 -21.82
N ARG A 42 -2.22 -7.27 -21.32
CA ARG A 42 -1.49 -6.41 -20.37
C ARG A 42 -1.28 -7.13 -19.03
N VAL A 43 -2.32 -7.82 -18.55
CA VAL A 43 -2.27 -8.67 -17.35
C VAL A 43 -1.23 -9.78 -17.50
N ALA A 44 -1.26 -10.50 -18.63
CA ALA A 44 -0.32 -11.60 -18.88
C ALA A 44 1.14 -11.12 -18.96
N GLU A 45 1.38 -9.97 -19.59
CA GLU A 45 2.70 -9.35 -19.67
C GLU A 45 3.21 -8.89 -18.29
N ALA A 46 2.38 -8.18 -17.53
CA ALA A 46 2.73 -7.73 -16.19
C ALA A 46 3.03 -8.92 -15.26
N ALA A 47 2.24 -9.99 -15.35
CA ALA A 47 2.48 -11.21 -14.59
C ALA A 47 3.80 -11.89 -14.98
N LYS A 48 4.11 -11.95 -16.28
CA LYS A 48 5.39 -12.49 -16.75
C LYS A 48 6.59 -11.64 -16.31
N GLN A 49 6.45 -10.31 -16.34
CA GLN A 49 7.51 -9.37 -15.99
C GLN A 49 7.84 -9.40 -14.49
N THR A 50 6.80 -9.46 -13.65
CA THR A 50 6.96 -9.34 -12.20
C THR A 50 7.04 -10.69 -11.48
N GLY A 51 6.52 -11.75 -12.10
CA GLY A 51 6.27 -13.03 -11.44
C GLY A 51 5.05 -13.01 -10.51
N GLU A 52 4.35 -11.88 -10.40
CA GLU A 52 3.17 -11.74 -9.56
C GLU A 52 1.87 -11.98 -10.34
N THR A 53 0.84 -12.37 -9.62
CA THR A 53 -0.50 -12.56 -10.20
C THR A 53 -1.33 -11.27 -10.19
N GLU A 54 -0.88 -10.26 -9.44
CA GLU A 54 -1.50 -8.94 -9.39
C GLU A 54 -0.59 -7.91 -8.71
N ALA A 55 -0.96 -6.63 -8.75
CA ALA A 55 -0.24 -5.49 -8.21
C ALA A 55 -0.25 -5.36 -6.67
N MET A 56 -0.72 -6.36 -5.94
CA MET A 56 -0.68 -6.38 -4.47
C MET A 56 -0.42 -7.78 -3.95
N VAL A 57 0.55 -7.89 -3.05
CA VAL A 57 0.84 -9.11 -2.27
C VAL A 57 0.48 -8.82 -0.82
N VAL A 58 -0.21 -9.75 -0.18
CA VAL A 58 -0.63 -9.62 1.22
C VAL A 58 -0.14 -10.81 2.01
N MET A 59 0.44 -10.55 3.18
CA MET A 59 1.06 -11.58 4.00
C MET A 59 0.84 -11.31 5.47
N SER A 60 0.42 -12.32 6.22
CA SER A 60 0.46 -12.30 7.68
C SER A 60 1.78 -12.86 8.18
N GLY A 61 2.27 -12.34 9.29
CA GLY A 61 3.48 -12.82 9.98
C GLY A 61 3.76 -11.98 11.21
N THR A 62 5.04 -11.79 11.52
CA THR A 62 5.50 -10.91 12.61
C THR A 62 6.54 -9.92 12.10
N ILE A 63 6.63 -8.74 12.73
CA ILE A 63 7.69 -7.76 12.55
C ILE A 63 8.44 -7.67 13.87
N LEU A 64 9.65 -8.22 13.96
CA LEU A 64 10.40 -8.32 15.22
C LEU A 64 9.52 -8.91 16.34
N SER A 65 8.92 -10.06 16.06
CA SER A 65 8.01 -10.80 16.95
C SER A 65 6.65 -10.15 17.24
N VAL A 66 6.37 -8.93 16.76
CA VAL A 66 5.06 -8.30 16.86
C VAL A 66 4.15 -8.78 15.73
N PRO A 67 2.97 -9.40 15.98
CA PRO A 67 2.06 -9.85 14.93
C PRO A 67 1.64 -8.72 14.00
N ALA A 68 1.57 -8.99 12.70
CA ALA A 68 1.15 -8.01 11.70
C ALA A 68 0.62 -8.67 10.42
N VAL A 69 -0.28 -7.99 9.73
CA VAL A 69 -0.62 -8.27 8.34
C VAL A 69 -0.11 -7.13 7.46
N VAL A 70 0.68 -7.46 6.45
CA VAL A 70 1.35 -6.50 5.56
C VAL A 70 0.83 -6.67 4.13
N ALA A 71 0.28 -5.61 3.56
CA ALA A 71 -0.07 -5.50 2.15
C ALA A 71 0.96 -4.62 1.42
N CYS A 72 1.58 -5.11 0.37
CA CYS A 72 2.56 -4.36 -0.42
C CYS A 72 2.15 -4.29 -1.88
N PHE A 73 2.20 -3.10 -2.45
CA PHE A 73 2.03 -2.90 -3.89
C PHE A 73 3.24 -3.38 -4.69
N GLU A 74 2.98 -3.94 -5.87
CA GLU A 74 3.98 -4.21 -6.90
C GLU A 74 3.85 -3.17 -8.01
N PHE A 75 4.66 -2.11 -7.94
CA PHE A 75 4.55 -1.00 -8.89
C PHE A 75 4.86 -1.42 -10.33
N GLU A 76 5.77 -2.37 -10.53
CA GLU A 76 6.09 -2.87 -11.88
C GLU A 76 4.91 -3.64 -12.50
N TYR A 77 3.93 -4.06 -11.69
CA TYR A 77 2.67 -4.62 -12.18
C TYR A 77 1.72 -3.48 -12.57
N MET A 78 1.73 -3.08 -13.84
CA MET A 78 0.82 -2.06 -14.39
C MET A 78 0.80 -0.76 -13.56
N ALA A 79 1.98 -0.24 -13.21
CA ALA A 79 2.17 0.95 -12.38
C ALA A 79 1.50 0.86 -10.99
N GLY A 80 1.36 -0.35 -10.43
CA GLY A 80 0.70 -0.56 -9.15
C GLY A 80 -0.78 -0.15 -9.17
N SER A 81 -1.42 -0.10 -10.35
CA SER A 81 -2.76 0.47 -10.47
C SER A 81 -3.81 -0.34 -9.71
N MET A 82 -4.70 0.32 -8.96
CA MET A 82 -5.71 -0.35 -8.16
C MET A 82 -6.90 -0.79 -9.03
N GLY A 83 -7.02 -2.11 -9.24
CA GLY A 83 -8.21 -2.77 -9.81
C GLY A 83 -8.91 -3.65 -8.78
N SER A 84 -9.89 -4.45 -9.21
CA SER A 84 -10.75 -5.27 -8.36
C SER A 84 -9.98 -6.24 -7.47
N VAL A 85 -8.93 -6.87 -8.00
CA VAL A 85 -8.12 -7.83 -7.23
C VAL A 85 -7.28 -7.13 -6.17
N VAL A 86 -6.76 -5.93 -6.45
CA VAL A 86 -6.04 -5.12 -5.45
C VAL A 86 -6.99 -4.78 -4.29
N GLY A 87 -8.19 -4.27 -4.59
CA GLY A 87 -9.18 -3.98 -3.56
C GLY A 87 -9.65 -5.21 -2.79
N GLU A 88 -9.81 -6.36 -3.46
CA GLU A 88 -10.14 -7.64 -2.81
C GLU A 88 -9.02 -8.16 -1.91
N ARG A 89 -7.76 -8.14 -2.37
CA ARG A 89 -6.62 -8.59 -1.56
C ARG A 89 -6.41 -7.70 -0.35
N PHE A 90 -6.52 -6.38 -0.52
CA PHE A 90 -6.51 -5.43 0.59
C PHE A 90 -7.59 -5.77 1.61
N THR A 91 -8.83 -5.95 1.15
CA THR A 91 -9.98 -6.29 2.01
C THR A 91 -9.75 -7.58 2.78
N ARG A 92 -9.29 -8.64 2.11
CA ARG A 92 -8.94 -9.91 2.79
C ARG A 92 -7.80 -9.76 3.78
N GLY A 93 -6.83 -8.90 3.49
CA GLY A 93 -5.75 -8.55 4.41
C GLY A 93 -6.28 -7.93 5.70
N VAL A 94 -7.16 -6.93 5.56
CA VAL A 94 -7.80 -6.28 6.72
C VAL A 94 -8.67 -7.28 7.48
N GLN A 95 -9.45 -8.13 6.80
CA GLN A 95 -10.24 -9.19 7.45
C GLN A 95 -9.35 -10.18 8.22
N ALA A 96 -8.21 -10.57 7.66
CA ALA A 96 -7.25 -11.42 8.34
C ALA A 96 -6.64 -10.73 9.56
N ALA A 97 -6.34 -9.43 9.47
CA ALA A 97 -5.87 -8.63 10.59
C ALA A 97 -6.90 -8.60 11.74
N ILE A 98 -8.18 -8.36 11.41
CA ILE A 98 -9.30 -8.41 12.37
C ILE A 98 -9.41 -9.80 13.01
N ALA A 99 -9.44 -10.87 12.20
CA ALA A 99 -9.56 -12.24 12.68
C ALA A 99 -8.40 -12.65 13.61
N ASN A 100 -7.19 -12.21 13.29
CA ASN A 100 -5.98 -12.49 14.07
C ASN A 100 -5.75 -11.51 15.22
N ARG A 101 -6.60 -10.48 15.37
CA ARG A 101 -6.41 -9.34 16.27
C ARG A 101 -5.02 -8.71 16.15
N SER A 102 -4.54 -8.59 14.92
CA SER A 102 -3.25 -8.00 14.61
C SER A 102 -3.39 -6.65 13.90
N PRO A 103 -2.40 -5.76 14.03
CA PRO A 103 -2.26 -4.58 13.19
C PRO A 103 -2.24 -4.88 11.70
N PHE A 104 -2.73 -3.91 10.92
CA PHE A 104 -2.64 -3.93 9.46
C PHE A 104 -1.66 -2.85 8.97
N ILE A 105 -0.79 -3.20 8.03
CA ILE A 105 0.16 -2.26 7.42
C ILE A 105 0.01 -2.33 5.90
N CYS A 106 -0.03 -1.18 5.23
CA CYS A 106 -0.02 -1.11 3.78
C CYS A 106 1.16 -0.28 3.25
N VAL A 107 2.01 -0.88 2.41
CA VAL A 107 3.03 -0.18 1.63
C VAL A 107 2.46 0.16 0.26
N ALA A 108 2.04 1.41 0.11
CA ALA A 108 1.43 1.94 -1.10
C ALA A 108 2.48 2.35 -2.14
N ALA A 109 2.27 1.92 -3.37
CA ALA A 109 3.01 2.33 -4.56
C ALA A 109 2.08 2.22 -5.77
N SER A 110 1.56 3.33 -6.27
CA SER A 110 0.54 3.31 -7.32
C SER A 110 0.54 4.58 -8.17
N GLY A 111 0.33 4.40 -9.47
CA GLY A 111 0.00 5.48 -10.39
C GLY A 111 -1.49 5.88 -10.38
N GLY A 112 -2.36 5.16 -9.66
CA GLY A 112 -3.78 5.46 -9.52
C GLY A 112 -4.71 4.26 -9.75
N ALA A 113 -5.94 4.53 -10.18
CA ALA A 113 -6.95 3.49 -10.44
C ALA A 113 -6.67 2.76 -11.77
N ARG A 114 -7.03 1.48 -11.86
CA ARG A 114 -6.86 0.69 -13.08
C ARG A 114 -7.94 1.01 -14.10
N MET A 115 -7.61 1.85 -15.08
CA MET A 115 -8.58 2.33 -16.08
C MET A 115 -9.28 1.20 -16.85
N GLN A 116 -8.60 0.07 -17.07
CA GLN A 116 -9.14 -1.08 -17.81
C GLN A 116 -10.36 -1.72 -17.12
N GLU A 117 -10.51 -1.51 -15.81
CA GLU A 117 -11.68 -1.98 -15.05
C GLU A 117 -12.67 -0.83 -14.72
N SER A 118 -12.39 0.40 -15.15
CA SER A 118 -13.30 1.56 -15.08
C SER A 118 -13.96 1.74 -13.69
N LEU A 119 -15.29 1.74 -13.63
CA LEU A 119 -16.07 1.91 -12.41
C LEU A 119 -15.71 0.89 -11.32
N PHE A 120 -15.31 -0.34 -11.68
CA PHE A 120 -14.89 -1.32 -10.69
C PHE A 120 -13.65 -0.82 -9.92
N SER A 121 -12.69 -0.21 -10.61
CA SER A 121 -11.51 0.39 -9.97
C SER A 121 -11.85 1.56 -9.07
N LEU A 122 -12.80 2.42 -9.49
CA LEU A 122 -13.28 3.53 -8.66
C LEU A 122 -13.92 3.01 -7.37
N MET A 123 -14.77 1.98 -7.48
CA MET A 123 -15.45 1.40 -6.32
C MET A 123 -14.51 0.73 -5.32
N GLN A 124 -13.28 0.37 -5.73
CA GLN A 124 -12.29 -0.14 -4.78
C GLN A 124 -11.88 0.91 -3.75
N MET A 125 -11.94 2.21 -4.08
CA MET A 125 -11.69 3.29 -3.11
C MET A 125 -12.70 3.24 -1.96
N ALA A 126 -13.99 3.11 -2.29
CA ALA A 126 -15.05 3.01 -1.29
C ALA A 126 -14.93 1.69 -0.49
N LYS A 127 -14.70 0.57 -1.18
CA LYS A 127 -14.58 -0.76 -0.55
C LYS A 127 -13.44 -0.83 0.47
N THR A 128 -12.26 -0.32 0.10
CA THR A 128 -11.07 -0.36 0.96
C THR A 128 -11.19 0.56 2.16
N ASN A 129 -11.83 1.72 2.02
CA ASN A 129 -12.13 2.59 3.16
C ASN A 129 -13.20 1.98 4.08
N ALA A 130 -14.21 1.31 3.54
CA ALA A 130 -15.26 0.67 4.33
C ALA A 130 -14.69 -0.41 5.26
N ILE A 131 -13.83 -1.30 4.74
CA ILE A 131 -13.22 -2.35 5.58
C ILE A 131 -12.22 -1.79 6.61
N LEU A 132 -11.59 -0.64 6.34
CA LEU A 132 -10.77 0.05 7.35
C LEU A 132 -11.61 0.63 8.49
N ALA A 133 -12.87 1.01 8.25
CA ALA A 133 -13.77 1.39 9.33
C ALA A 133 -14.06 0.21 10.26
N GLU A 134 -14.25 -1.00 9.72
CA GLU A 134 -14.39 -2.22 10.54
C GLU A 134 -13.12 -2.54 11.35
N LEU A 135 -11.92 -2.28 10.79
CA LEU A 135 -10.65 -2.43 11.50
C LEU A 135 -10.54 -1.45 12.68
N ALA A 136 -10.96 -0.19 12.47
CA ALA A 136 -10.99 0.83 13.51
C ALA A 136 -12.01 0.50 14.61
N GLU A 137 -13.20 -0.01 14.25
CA GLU A 137 -14.21 -0.50 15.21
C GLU A 137 -13.68 -1.68 16.04
N ALA A 138 -12.84 -2.53 15.46
CA ALA A 138 -12.16 -3.61 16.18
C ALA A 138 -11.03 -3.11 17.11
N GLY A 139 -10.69 -1.82 17.06
CA GLY A 139 -9.63 -1.18 17.85
C GLY A 139 -8.22 -1.63 17.44
N LEU A 140 -8.02 -1.96 16.16
CA LEU A 140 -6.74 -2.43 15.63
C LEU A 140 -6.08 -1.35 14.78
N PRO A 141 -4.76 -1.10 14.95
CA PRO A 141 -4.09 -0.02 14.26
C PRO A 141 -3.85 -0.33 12.78
N PHE A 142 -4.00 0.69 11.95
CA PHE A 142 -3.61 0.74 10.56
C PHE A 142 -2.45 1.70 10.34
N ILE A 143 -1.33 1.20 9.82
CA ILE A 143 -0.20 2.04 9.39
C ILE A 143 -0.12 2.07 7.86
N SER A 144 -0.20 3.26 7.28
CA SER A 144 0.00 3.47 5.85
C SER A 144 1.42 3.96 5.56
N ILE A 145 2.09 3.33 4.61
CA ILE A 145 3.46 3.65 4.21
C ILE A 145 3.45 4.06 2.74
N LEU A 146 3.65 5.35 2.49
CA LEU A 146 3.60 5.97 1.17
C LEU A 146 4.99 5.93 0.53
N THR A 147 5.09 5.27 -0.62
CA THR A 147 6.36 5.16 -1.36
C THR A 147 6.27 5.81 -2.73
N ASP A 148 7.42 5.97 -3.40
CA ASP A 148 7.51 6.64 -4.68
C ASP A 148 7.09 5.76 -5.87
N PRO A 149 6.01 6.10 -6.60
CA PRO A 149 5.01 7.13 -6.34
C PRO A 149 3.74 6.57 -5.68
N THR A 150 2.98 7.41 -4.96
CA THR A 150 1.63 7.09 -4.46
C THR A 150 0.63 8.15 -4.93
N MET A 151 -0.10 7.85 -6.00
CA MET A 151 -0.88 8.84 -6.73
C MET A 151 -2.35 8.45 -6.92
N GLY A 152 -3.17 9.42 -7.33
CA GLY A 152 -4.51 9.18 -7.87
C GLY A 152 -5.46 8.55 -6.85
N GLY A 153 -6.28 7.60 -7.33
CA GLY A 153 -7.31 6.95 -6.53
C GLY A 153 -6.80 6.25 -5.26
N VAL A 154 -5.56 5.72 -5.27
CA VAL A 154 -4.95 5.14 -4.06
C VAL A 154 -4.66 6.25 -3.04
N SER A 155 -4.03 7.35 -3.48
CA SER A 155 -3.78 8.51 -2.60
C SER A 155 -5.09 9.13 -2.07
N ALA A 156 -6.17 9.12 -2.84
CA ALA A 156 -7.46 9.67 -2.42
C ALA A 156 -8.38 8.63 -1.72
N SER A 157 -7.84 7.50 -1.30
CA SER A 157 -8.58 6.48 -0.54
C SER A 157 -7.79 6.05 0.69
N PHE A 158 -7.47 4.76 0.85
CA PHE A 158 -6.93 4.21 2.07
C PHE A 158 -5.53 4.76 2.42
N ALA A 159 -4.80 5.33 1.47
CA ALA A 159 -3.41 5.75 1.68
C ALA A 159 -3.24 6.81 2.79
N PHE A 160 -4.21 7.69 3.00
CA PHE A 160 -4.17 8.69 4.09
C PHE A 160 -5.16 8.36 5.22
N MET A 161 -5.68 7.13 5.25
CA MET A 161 -6.59 6.68 6.32
C MET A 161 -5.88 5.93 7.45
N GLY A 162 -4.55 5.92 7.47
CA GLY A 162 -3.77 5.31 8.55
C GLY A 162 -3.90 6.09 9.85
N ASP A 163 -3.88 5.36 10.98
CA ASP A 163 -3.66 5.97 12.31
C ASP A 163 -2.27 6.61 12.38
N VAL A 164 -1.32 6.06 11.60
CA VAL A 164 -0.02 6.67 11.32
C VAL A 164 0.24 6.57 9.82
N VAL A 165 0.56 7.70 9.20
CA VAL A 165 0.93 7.84 7.79
C VAL A 165 2.42 8.16 7.70
N ILE A 166 3.19 7.19 7.21
CA ILE A 166 4.64 7.27 7.03
C ILE A 166 4.93 7.46 5.54
N ALA A 167 5.92 8.27 5.19
CA ALA A 167 6.46 8.30 3.82
C ALA A 167 7.96 7.90 3.79
N GLU A 168 8.40 7.31 2.69
CA GLU A 168 9.84 7.18 2.42
C GLU A 168 10.43 8.52 1.91
N PRO A 169 11.71 8.81 2.16
CA PRO A 169 12.35 10.05 1.73
C PRO A 169 12.18 10.34 0.24
N ASN A 170 11.90 11.60 -0.10
CA ASN A 170 11.68 12.09 -1.47
C ASN A 170 10.53 11.42 -2.26
N ALA A 171 9.66 10.64 -1.61
CA ALA A 171 8.57 9.98 -2.31
C ALA A 171 7.59 10.99 -2.94
N LEU A 172 7.21 10.77 -4.21
CA LEU A 172 6.20 11.59 -4.88
C LEU A 172 4.80 11.10 -4.54
N ILE A 173 4.02 11.94 -3.87
CA ILE A 173 2.71 11.57 -3.32
C ILE A 173 1.69 12.66 -3.61
N GLY A 174 0.53 12.28 -4.14
CA GLY A 174 -0.60 13.21 -4.25
C GLY A 174 -1.69 12.78 -5.22
N PHE A 175 -2.81 13.50 -5.18
CA PHE A 175 -3.98 13.13 -5.96
C PHE A 175 -3.79 13.25 -7.48
N ALA A 176 -3.40 14.42 -7.96
CA ALA A 176 -3.11 14.66 -9.37
C ALA A 176 -1.60 14.68 -9.61
N GLY A 177 -1.16 14.21 -10.79
CA GLY A 177 0.25 14.30 -11.15
C GLY A 177 0.71 15.76 -11.34
N PRO A 178 1.96 16.09 -11.01
CA PRO A 178 2.45 17.49 -11.04
C PRO A 178 2.29 18.12 -12.43
N ARG A 179 2.51 17.34 -13.49
CA ARG A 179 2.30 17.79 -14.88
C ARG A 179 0.86 18.23 -15.16
N VAL A 180 -0.14 17.53 -14.64
CA VAL A 180 -1.56 17.87 -14.82
C VAL A 180 -1.88 19.16 -14.05
N ILE A 181 -1.30 19.32 -12.86
CA ILE A 181 -1.49 20.51 -12.03
C ILE A 181 -0.89 21.73 -12.74
N GLU A 182 0.39 21.68 -13.16
CA GLU A 182 1.07 22.77 -13.88
C GLU A 182 0.31 23.23 -15.13
N GLN A 183 -0.22 22.29 -15.91
CA GLN A 183 -1.02 22.61 -17.09
C GLN A 183 -2.33 23.33 -16.74
N THR A 184 -2.91 23.01 -15.58
CA THR A 184 -4.16 23.59 -15.11
C THR A 184 -3.97 24.99 -14.53
N VAL A 185 -2.98 25.15 -13.64
CA VAL A 185 -2.71 26.45 -12.99
C VAL A 185 -1.87 27.38 -13.86
N ARG A 186 -1.17 26.85 -14.88
CA ARG A 186 -0.26 27.58 -15.79
C ARG A 186 0.87 28.31 -15.07
N GLU A 187 1.29 27.76 -13.93
CA GLU A 187 2.39 28.23 -13.11
C GLU A 187 3.37 27.09 -12.83
N LYS A 188 4.62 27.44 -12.51
CA LYS A 188 5.60 26.45 -12.06
C LYS A 188 5.28 26.04 -10.63
N LEU A 189 5.31 24.74 -10.36
CA LEU A 189 5.13 24.25 -9.01
C LEU A 189 6.35 24.57 -8.14
N PRO A 190 6.16 24.78 -6.83
CA PRO A 190 7.26 24.95 -5.89
C PRO A 190 8.27 23.81 -5.94
N GLU A 191 9.53 24.08 -5.60
CA GLU A 191 10.52 23.03 -5.42
C GLU A 191 10.06 22.06 -4.31
N GLY A 192 10.27 20.76 -4.54
CA GLY A 192 9.83 19.73 -3.60
C GLY A 192 8.32 19.52 -3.53
N PHE A 193 7.50 20.17 -4.38
CA PHE A 193 6.06 19.95 -4.41
C PHE A 193 5.72 18.46 -4.53
N GLN A 194 4.77 18.00 -3.72
CA GLN A 194 4.36 16.59 -3.59
C GLN A 194 5.45 15.61 -3.10
N ARG A 195 6.60 16.08 -2.64
CA ARG A 195 7.61 15.23 -1.99
C ARG A 195 7.24 14.96 -0.53
N ALA A 196 7.63 13.80 -0.01
CA ALA A 196 7.41 13.41 1.38
C ALA A 196 7.72 14.54 2.38
N GLU A 197 8.83 15.24 2.21
CA GLU A 197 9.26 16.35 3.06
C GLU A 197 8.30 17.55 2.98
N PHE A 198 7.79 17.85 1.78
CA PHE A 198 6.77 18.87 1.58
C PHE A 198 5.44 18.47 2.24
N LEU A 199 5.03 17.20 2.10
CA LEU A 199 3.81 16.70 2.75
C LEU A 199 3.92 16.73 4.27
N LEU A 200 5.10 16.43 4.83
CA LEU A 200 5.35 16.53 6.26
C LEU A 200 5.21 17.98 6.75
N GLU A 201 5.79 18.94 6.03
CA GLU A 201 5.67 20.37 6.37
C GLU A 201 4.21 20.86 6.31
N LYS A 202 3.39 20.32 5.40
CA LYS A 202 1.95 20.65 5.31
C LYS A 202 1.08 19.85 6.27
N GLY A 203 1.64 18.98 7.11
CA GLY A 203 0.91 18.17 8.08
C GLY A 203 0.03 17.08 7.45
N ALA A 204 0.35 16.65 6.22
CA ALA A 204 -0.40 15.60 5.53
C ALA A 204 0.09 14.18 5.86
N ILE A 205 1.30 14.05 6.41
CA ILE A 205 1.88 12.79 6.89
C ILE A 205 2.52 13.02 8.27
N ASP A 206 2.69 11.94 9.04
CA ASP A 206 3.21 12.01 10.42
C ASP A 206 4.74 11.98 10.48
N MET A 207 5.38 11.25 9.56
CA MET A 207 6.84 11.10 9.57
C MET A 207 7.40 10.65 8.21
N VAL A 208 8.68 11.00 8.01
CA VAL A 208 9.49 10.49 6.90
C VAL A 208 10.54 9.55 7.47
N VAL A 209 10.57 8.29 7.00
CA VAL A 209 11.41 7.23 7.57
C VAL A 209 12.21 6.55 6.47
N ASP A 210 13.53 6.48 6.65
CA ASP A 210 14.39 5.73 5.74
C ASP A 210 14.06 4.24 5.79
N ARG A 211 14.00 3.62 4.61
CA ARG A 211 13.72 2.20 4.43
C ARG A 211 14.51 1.27 5.36
N ARG A 212 15.77 1.59 5.63
CA ARG A 212 16.67 0.78 6.46
C ARG A 212 16.25 0.74 7.93
N GLU A 213 15.51 1.75 8.37
CA GLU A 213 15.04 1.90 9.74
C GLU A 213 13.56 1.50 9.89
N LEU A 214 12.85 1.36 8.77
CA LEU A 214 11.41 1.16 8.71
C LEU A 214 10.94 -0.08 9.48
N GLN A 215 11.63 -1.23 9.39
CA GLN A 215 11.26 -2.44 10.12
C GLN A 215 11.22 -2.20 11.64
N ARG A 216 12.29 -1.59 12.17
CA ARG A 216 12.40 -1.28 13.59
C ARG A 216 11.38 -0.22 14.01
N LYS A 217 11.24 0.85 13.22
CA LYS A 217 10.27 1.92 13.50
C LYS A 217 8.84 1.39 13.55
N LEU A 218 8.47 0.48 12.63
CA LEU A 218 7.18 -0.18 12.65
C LEU A 218 7.00 -1.02 13.91
N ALA A 219 7.96 -1.87 14.28
CA ALA A 219 7.84 -2.67 15.49
C ALA A 219 7.64 -1.80 16.75
N GLU A 220 8.37 -0.68 16.87
CA GLU A 220 8.20 0.30 17.95
C GLU A 220 6.78 0.89 17.98
N LEU A 221 6.27 1.35 16.84
CA LEU A 221 4.92 1.93 16.72
C LEU A 221 3.85 0.89 17.01
N LEU A 222 3.98 -0.32 16.47
CA LEU A 222 3.03 -1.40 16.66
C LEU A 222 2.96 -1.82 18.12
N ALA A 223 4.11 -1.97 18.79
CA ALA A 223 4.14 -2.28 20.22
C ALA A 223 3.46 -1.18 21.05
N LEU A 224 3.72 0.10 20.75
CA LEU A 224 3.08 1.22 21.43
C LEU A 224 1.56 1.23 21.23
N LEU A 225 1.09 1.14 20.00
CA LEU A 225 -0.33 1.19 19.64
C LEU A 225 -1.12 -0.02 20.18
N THR A 226 -0.46 -1.17 20.32
CA THR A 226 -1.04 -2.39 20.87
C THR A 226 -0.79 -2.58 22.37
N ARG A 227 -0.19 -1.59 23.04
CA ARG A 227 0.13 -1.60 24.49
C ARG A 227 1.00 -2.80 24.90
N GLN A 228 1.90 -3.22 24.03
CA GLN A 228 2.89 -4.24 24.32
C GLN A 228 4.10 -3.60 25.04
N PRO A 229 4.78 -4.35 25.92
CA PRO A 229 6.01 -3.88 26.57
C PRO A 229 7.11 -3.64 25.52
N ALA A 230 8.02 -2.70 25.80
CA ALA A 230 9.11 -2.36 24.88
C ALA A 230 10.02 -3.57 24.59
N GLU A 231 10.12 -4.50 25.54
CA GLU A 231 10.84 -5.78 25.39
C GLU A 231 10.22 -6.67 24.31
N ALA A 232 8.96 -6.47 23.91
CA ALA A 232 8.31 -7.23 22.83
C ALA A 232 8.98 -6.99 21.46
N VAL A 233 9.72 -5.89 21.30
CA VAL A 233 10.46 -5.53 20.07
C VAL A 233 11.88 -6.13 20.06
N SER A 234 12.25 -6.93 21.07
CA SER A 234 13.58 -7.53 21.14
C SER A 234 13.73 -8.71 20.20
N ARG A 235 14.71 -8.65 19.28
CA ARG A 235 15.27 -9.86 18.69
C ARG A 235 15.88 -10.66 19.84
N HIS A 236 15.30 -11.81 20.18
CA HIS A 236 16.07 -12.79 20.94
C HIS A 236 17.34 -13.10 20.12
N PRO A 237 18.52 -13.04 20.75
CA PRO A 237 19.80 -13.25 20.07
C PRO A 237 19.91 -14.63 19.42
#